data_AF-A0A7X6HWP5-F1
#
_entry.id   AF-A0A7X6HWP5-F1
#
_cell.length_a   1.000
_cell.length_b   1.000
_cell.length_c   1.000
_cell.angle_alpha   90.00
_cell.angle_beta   90.00
_cell.angle_gamma   90.00
#
_symmetry.space_group_name_H-M   'P 1'
#
loop_
_entity.id
_entity.type
_entity.pdbx_description
1 polymer ?
#
loop_
_entity_poly.entity_id
_entity_poly.type
_entity_poly.pdbx_seq_one_letter_code
_entity_poly.pdbx_strand_id
1 'polypeptide(L)'
;MEGDPEQIVRINQGRWQIEQCFRILKSEFKARPAYLSRDNRLAAHFLTCFMALLIYRQLEYRVAAVSETDSVCGSQLMEQLRQMDFYRLEGQGYVPLYTRNDLTDALHKQAGFRTDYQALTLKEMNKLIAQTKKP
;
A
#
# COMPACT_ATOMS: atom_id res chain seq x y z
N MET A 1 4.90 35.27 -21.48
CA MET A 1 4.05 34.08 -21.30
C MET A 1 3.52 34.13 -19.88
N GLU A 2 2.41 34.82 -19.66
CA GLU A 2 1.68 34.73 -18.39
C GLU A 2 0.98 33.38 -18.39
N GLY A 3 1.49 32.43 -17.62
CA GLY A 3 0.83 31.15 -17.42
C GLY A 3 -0.46 31.39 -16.64
N ASP A 4 -1.59 31.00 -17.23
CA ASP A 4 -2.91 30.99 -16.60
C ASP A 4 -2.82 30.43 -15.17
N PRO A 5 -3.29 31.15 -14.13
CA PRO A 5 -3.26 30.71 -12.75
C PRO A 5 -3.82 29.30 -12.54
N GLU A 6 -4.83 28.89 -13.32
CA GLU A 6 -5.40 27.55 -13.27
C GLU A 6 -4.41 26.48 -13.76
N GLN A 7 -3.63 26.77 -14.80
CA GLN A 7 -2.55 25.89 -15.26
C GLN A 7 -1.43 25.77 -14.23
N ILE A 8 -1.08 26.86 -13.56
CA ILE A 8 -0.05 26.87 -12.51
C ILE A 8 -0.51 26.01 -11.32
N VAL A 9 -1.78 26.13 -10.90
CA VAL A 9 -2.35 25.31 -9.83
C VAL A 9 -2.36 23.83 -10.22
N ARG A 10 -2.78 23.49 -11.44
CA ARG A 10 -2.78 22.10 -11.93
C ARG A 10 -1.39 21.48 -11.99
N ILE A 11 -0.39 22.23 -12.46
CA ILE A 11 1.01 21.79 -12.48
C ILE A 11 1.54 21.60 -11.04
N ASN A 12 1.21 22.50 -10.13
CA ASN A 12 1.64 22.41 -8.73
C ASN A 12 0.97 21.24 -7.97
N GLN A 13 -0.28 20.90 -8.27
CA GLN A 13 -0.95 19.71 -7.70
C GLN A 13 -0.20 18.42 -8.05
N GLY A 14 0.32 18.30 -9.27
CA GLY A 14 1.17 17.16 -9.67
C GLY A 14 2.50 17.09 -8.92
N ARG A 15 3.05 18.22 -8.45
CA ARG A 15 4.31 18.24 -7.68
C ARG A 15 4.19 17.53 -6.35
N TRP A 16 3.06 17.68 -5.66
CA TRP A 16 2.84 17.01 -4.39
C TRP A 16 2.89 15.48 -4.56
N GLN A 17 2.29 14.94 -5.62
CA GLN A 17 2.33 13.50 -5.92
C GLN A 17 3.77 13.02 -6.17
N ILE A 18 4.55 13.81 -6.89
CA ILE A 18 5.97 13.54 -7.15
C ILE A 18 6.78 13.57 -5.84
N GLU A 19 6.57 14.57 -4.98
CA GLU A 19 7.25 14.66 -3.67
C GLU A 19 6.89 13.49 -2.75
N GLN A 20 5.63 13.06 -2.73
CA GLN A 20 5.22 11.87 -1.99
C GLN A 20 5.92 10.61 -2.51
N CYS A 21 6.03 10.43 -3.85
CA CYS A 21 6.80 9.33 -4.43
C CYS A 21 8.25 9.34 -3.95
N PHE A 22 8.91 10.51 -3.97
CA PHE A 22 10.29 10.65 -3.49
C PHE A 22 10.42 10.39 -1.99
N ARG A 23 9.43 10.78 -1.19
CA ARG A 23 9.39 10.51 0.25
C ARG A 23 9.33 9.01 0.52
N ILE A 24 8.44 8.29 -0.16
CA ILE A 24 8.31 6.82 -0.06
C ILE A 24 9.59 6.12 -0.53
N LEU A 25 10.13 6.50 -1.70
CA LEU A 25 11.40 5.94 -2.20
C LEU A 25 12.53 6.06 -1.18
N LYS A 26 12.64 7.22 -0.53
CA LYS A 26 13.72 7.51 0.44
C LYS A 26 13.51 6.85 1.80
N SER A 27 12.27 6.83 2.30
CA SER A 27 11.96 6.34 3.66
C SER A 27 11.63 4.85 3.68
N GLU A 28 10.75 4.42 2.79
CA GLU A 28 10.20 3.05 2.77
C GLU A 28 11.10 2.08 2.02
N PHE A 29 11.53 2.47 0.81
CA PHE A 29 12.35 1.60 -0.03
C PHE A 29 13.85 1.78 0.17
N LYS A 30 14.24 2.69 1.08
CA LYS A 30 15.64 2.99 1.43
C LYS A 30 16.51 3.25 0.19
N ALA A 31 15.94 3.87 -0.85
CA ALA A 31 16.59 4.12 -2.14
C ALA A 31 17.80 5.07 -2.10
N ARG A 32 18.26 5.46 -0.90
CA ARG A 32 19.45 6.29 -0.74
C ARG A 32 20.66 5.45 -1.16
N PRO A 33 21.49 5.91 -2.11
CA PRO A 33 22.70 5.20 -2.47
C PRO A 33 23.63 5.16 -1.25
N ALA A 34 23.75 3.99 -0.63
CA ALA A 34 24.83 3.71 0.30
C ALA A 34 26.07 3.46 -0.54
N TYR A 35 27.05 4.37 -0.51
CA TYR A 35 28.39 4.33 -1.13
C TYR A 35 28.73 3.02 -1.88
N LEU A 36 28.09 2.75 -3.04
CA LEU A 36 28.28 1.54 -3.81
C LEU A 36 28.79 1.92 -5.19
N SER A 37 30.03 1.54 -5.48
CA SER A 37 30.79 1.93 -6.66
C SER A 37 30.48 1.10 -7.92
N ARG A 38 29.31 0.43 -7.99
CA ARG A 38 28.98 -0.50 -9.08
C ARG A 38 27.60 -0.18 -9.67
N ASP A 39 27.61 0.47 -10.83
CA ASP A 39 26.43 0.98 -11.55
C ASP A 39 25.33 -0.07 -11.76
N ASN A 40 25.69 -1.32 -12.04
CA ASN A 40 24.70 -2.39 -12.23
C ASN A 40 23.86 -2.68 -10.96
N ARG A 41 24.45 -2.60 -9.76
CA ARG A 41 23.71 -2.80 -8.50
C ARG A 41 22.79 -1.63 -8.21
N LEU A 42 23.24 -0.42 -8.56
CA LEU A 42 22.46 0.79 -8.46
C LEU A 42 21.23 0.72 -9.37
N ALA A 43 21.42 0.35 -10.63
CA ALA A 43 20.34 0.18 -11.61
C ALA A 43 19.32 -0.89 -11.17
N ALA A 44 19.80 -2.05 -10.70
CA ALA A 44 18.92 -3.11 -10.20
C ALA A 44 18.08 -2.65 -8.99
N HIS A 45 18.71 -1.99 -8.02
CA HIS A 45 18.02 -1.48 -6.83
C HIS A 45 16.97 -0.42 -7.20
N PHE A 46 17.32 0.56 -8.05
CA PHE A 46 16.37 1.58 -8.50
C PHE A 46 15.19 0.97 -9.26
N LEU A 47 15.44 -0.01 -10.13
CA LEU A 47 14.37 -0.71 -10.83
C LEU A 47 13.43 -1.42 -9.83
N THR A 48 13.97 -2.12 -8.83
CA THR A 48 13.16 -2.74 -7.78
C THR A 48 12.34 -1.72 -7.00
N CYS A 49 12.94 -0.62 -6.58
CA CYS A 49 12.24 0.46 -5.87
C CYS A 49 11.15 1.10 -6.75
N PHE A 50 11.41 1.27 -8.04
CA PHE A 50 10.44 1.80 -8.99
C PHE A 50 9.25 0.85 -9.18
N MET A 51 9.50 -0.45 -9.36
CA MET A 51 8.44 -1.45 -9.44
C MET A 51 7.61 -1.50 -8.16
N ALA A 52 8.25 -1.47 -6.99
CA ALA A 52 7.56 -1.41 -5.70
C ALA A 52 6.69 -0.15 -5.58
N LEU A 53 7.19 1.01 -6.03
CA LEU A 53 6.43 2.26 -6.06
C LEU A 53 5.21 2.17 -6.98
N LEU A 54 5.35 1.56 -8.17
CA LEU A 54 4.23 1.38 -9.10
C LEU A 54 3.13 0.51 -8.48
N ILE A 55 3.50 -0.64 -7.90
CA ILE A 55 2.56 -1.53 -7.22
C ILE A 55 1.83 -0.77 -6.10
N TYR A 56 2.59 0.00 -5.33
CA TYR A 56 2.07 0.80 -4.24
C TYR A 56 1.08 1.88 -4.71
N ARG A 57 1.42 2.64 -5.76
CA ARG A 57 0.52 3.65 -6.36
C ARG A 57 -0.74 3.01 -6.94
N GLN A 58 -0.61 1.84 -7.54
CA GLN A 58 -1.76 1.09 -8.03
C GLN A 58 -2.67 0.65 -6.89
N LEU A 59 -2.11 0.19 -5.78
CA LEU A 59 -2.89 -0.16 -4.59
C LEU A 59 -3.62 1.07 -4.03
N GLU A 60 -2.91 2.18 -3.84
CA GLU A 60 -3.49 3.44 -3.35
C GLU A 60 -4.66 3.90 -4.24
N TYR A 61 -4.46 3.90 -5.56
CA TYR A 61 -5.51 4.24 -6.53
C TYR A 61 -6.74 3.33 -6.40
N ARG A 62 -6.54 2.01 -6.31
CA ARG A 62 -7.65 1.05 -6.21
C ARG A 62 -8.40 1.17 -4.89
N VAL A 63 -7.71 1.40 -3.78
CA VAL A 63 -8.34 1.57 -2.46
C VAL A 63 -9.09 2.90 -2.39
N ALA A 64 -8.50 3.98 -2.92
CA ALA A 64 -9.16 5.28 -3.00
C ALA A 64 -10.45 5.22 -3.83
N ALA A 65 -10.48 4.42 -4.91
CA ALA A 65 -11.67 4.27 -5.75
C ALA A 65 -12.88 3.63 -5.05
N VAL A 66 -12.68 2.89 -3.95
CA VAL A 66 -13.76 2.24 -3.20
C VAL A 66 -13.98 2.81 -1.80
N SER A 67 -13.09 3.71 -1.37
CA SER A 67 -13.15 4.39 -0.08
C SER A 67 -14.22 5.48 -0.08
N GLU A 68 -14.89 5.64 1.06
CA GLU A 68 -15.89 6.69 1.27
C GLU A 68 -15.24 8.03 1.71
N THR A 69 -13.93 8.02 1.97
CA THR A 69 -13.17 9.19 2.41
C THR A 69 -12.40 9.83 1.24
N ASP A 70 -12.50 11.15 1.09
CA ASP A 70 -11.95 11.91 -0.05
C ASP A 70 -10.42 11.87 -0.21
N SER A 71 -9.66 11.32 0.74
CA SER A 71 -8.22 11.12 0.54
C SER A 71 -7.67 9.97 1.36
N VAL A 72 -7.26 8.90 0.69
CA VAL A 72 -6.40 7.87 1.28
C VAL A 72 -4.96 8.35 1.14
N CYS A 73 -4.33 8.75 2.23
CA CYS A 73 -2.90 9.06 2.19
C CYS A 73 -2.12 7.75 2.12
N GLY A 74 -1.27 7.59 1.11
CA GLY A 74 -0.48 6.37 0.98
C GLY A 74 0.33 5.98 2.24
N SER A 75 0.86 6.93 3.01
CA SER A 75 1.60 6.58 4.24
C SER A 75 0.70 5.93 5.29
N GLN A 76 -0.55 6.39 5.40
CA GLN A 76 -1.57 5.77 6.26
C GLN A 76 -1.93 4.38 5.76
N LEU A 77 -2.04 4.19 4.45
CA LEU A 77 -2.27 2.89 3.82
C LEU A 77 -1.17 1.87 4.17
N MET A 78 0.11 2.27 4.09
CA MET A 78 1.21 1.38 4.49
C MET A 78 1.18 1.05 5.97
N GLU A 79 0.97 2.06 6.80
CA GLU A 79 0.95 1.89 8.25
C GLU A 79 -0.18 0.95 8.67
N GLN A 80 -1.37 1.12 8.09
CA GLN A 80 -2.49 0.22 8.30
C GLN A 80 -2.15 -1.22 7.89
N LEU A 81 -1.57 -1.42 6.71
CA LEU A 81 -1.17 -2.76 6.24
C LEU A 81 -0.12 -3.41 7.15
N ARG A 82 0.82 -2.65 7.71
CA ARG A 82 1.79 -3.19 8.66
C ARG A 82 1.18 -3.59 9.99
N GLN A 83 0.15 -2.86 10.42
CA GLN A 83 -0.57 -3.15 11.67
C GLN A 83 -1.53 -4.33 11.53
N MET A 84 -1.92 -4.70 10.30
CA MET A 84 -2.78 -5.85 10.04
C MET A 84 -2.05 -7.18 10.28
N ASP A 85 -1.96 -7.56 11.56
CA ASP A 85 -1.34 -8.81 12.02
C ASP A 85 -2.37 -9.77 12.63
N PHE A 86 -2.00 -11.04 12.82
CA PHE A 86 -2.85 -12.09 13.34
C PHE A 86 -2.13 -12.93 14.38
N TYR A 87 -2.82 -13.23 15.48
CA TYR A 87 -2.40 -14.23 16.44
C TYR A 87 -2.89 -15.62 16.03
N ARG A 88 -1.99 -16.59 15.90
CA ARG A 88 -2.33 -17.97 15.58
C ARG A 88 -2.63 -18.75 16.86
N LEU A 89 -3.86 -19.23 16.99
CA LEU A 89 -4.25 -20.19 18.02
C LEU A 89 -3.98 -21.61 17.52
N GLU A 90 -3.12 -22.35 18.22
CA GLU A 90 -2.77 -23.72 17.84
C GLU A 90 -4.03 -24.60 17.70
N GLY A 91 -4.25 -25.13 16.49
CA GLY A 91 -5.37 -26.01 16.17
C GLY A 91 -6.74 -25.34 15.99
N GLN A 92 -6.90 -24.07 16.38
CA GLN A 92 -8.21 -23.40 16.40
C GLN A 92 -8.38 -22.37 15.27
N GLY A 93 -7.34 -21.59 14.93
CA GLY A 93 -7.46 -20.58 13.90
C GLY A 93 -6.56 -19.36 14.10
N TYR A 94 -7.03 -18.20 13.63
CA TYR A 94 -6.35 -16.92 13.67
C TYR A 94 -7.27 -15.85 14.24
N VAL A 95 -6.72 -14.99 15.11
CA VAL A 95 -7.40 -13.83 15.68
C VAL A 95 -6.72 -12.56 15.15
N PRO A 96 -7.44 -11.63 14.52
CA PRO A 96 -6.86 -10.37 14.08
C PRO A 96 -6.38 -9.53 15.28
N LEU A 97 -5.19 -8.95 15.16
CA LEU A 97 -4.57 -8.06 16.17
C LEU A 97 -4.74 -6.57 15.85
N TYR A 98 -5.57 -6.25 14.85
CA TYR A 98 -5.85 -4.88 14.42
C TYR A 98 -7.33 -4.56 14.59
N THR A 99 -7.63 -3.27 14.71
CA THR A 99 -9.00 -2.76 14.84
C THR A 99 -9.56 -2.37 13.48
N ARG A 100 -10.85 -2.63 13.28
CA ARG A 100 -11.59 -2.16 12.11
C ARG A 100 -11.69 -0.63 12.10
N ASN A 101 -11.44 -0.04 10.94
CA ASN A 101 -11.65 1.37 10.59
C ASN A 101 -12.02 1.50 9.10
N ASP A 102 -12.35 2.72 8.65
CA ASP A 102 -12.78 3.00 7.28
C ASP A 102 -11.76 2.54 6.22
N LEU A 103 -10.47 2.64 6.55
CA LEU A 103 -9.39 2.21 5.66
C LEU A 103 -9.32 0.68 5.56
N THR A 104 -9.49 -0.05 6.66
CA THR A 104 -9.59 -1.52 6.63
C THR A 104 -10.82 -1.99 5.87
N ASP A 105 -11.95 -1.29 5.99
CA ASP A 105 -13.16 -1.62 5.25
C ASP A 105 -12.97 -1.40 3.75
N ALA A 106 -12.32 -0.30 3.36
CA ALA A 106 -11.95 -0.05 1.96
C ALA A 106 -10.97 -1.12 1.43
N LEU A 107 -9.99 -1.53 2.23
CA LEU A 107 -9.06 -2.62 1.91
C LEU A 107 -9.81 -3.95 1.69
N HIS A 108 -10.69 -4.33 2.61
CA HIS A 108 -11.47 -5.57 2.50
C HIS A 108 -12.42 -5.56 1.31
N LYS A 109 -13.08 -4.42 1.05
CA LYS A 109 -13.94 -4.22 -0.13
C LYS A 109 -13.13 -4.35 -1.42
N GLN A 110 -11.95 -3.74 -1.49
CA GLN A 110 -11.08 -3.82 -2.66
C GLN A 110 -10.47 -5.21 -2.86
N ALA A 111 -10.19 -5.92 -1.78
CA ALA A 111 -9.61 -7.27 -1.79
C ALA A 111 -10.65 -8.36 -2.07
N GLY A 112 -11.94 -8.10 -1.82
CA GLY A 112 -13.03 -9.06 -2.00
C GLY A 112 -13.11 -10.12 -0.90
N PHE A 113 -12.41 -9.91 0.23
CA PHE A 113 -12.47 -10.77 1.40
C PHE A 113 -12.28 -9.97 2.68
N ARG A 114 -12.79 -10.52 3.79
CA ARG A 114 -12.70 -9.94 5.13
C ARG A 114 -11.84 -10.80 6.03
N THR A 115 -11.09 -10.14 6.90
CA THR A 115 -10.23 -10.80 7.89
C THR A 115 -10.43 -10.27 9.32
N ASP A 116 -11.37 -9.37 9.53
CA ASP A 116 -11.66 -8.68 10.79
C ASP A 116 -12.64 -9.43 11.70
N TYR A 117 -13.05 -10.65 11.34
CA TYR A 117 -13.89 -11.49 12.19
C TYR A 117 -13.11 -12.07 13.38
N GLN A 118 -13.77 -12.15 14.53
CA GLN A 118 -13.16 -12.44 15.83
C GLN A 118 -12.38 -13.77 15.91
N ALA A 119 -12.68 -14.76 15.08
CA ALA A 119 -11.86 -15.96 14.92
C ALA A 119 -12.02 -16.53 13.50
N LEU A 120 -10.96 -16.45 12.70
CA LEU A 120 -10.88 -17.14 11.41
C LEU A 120 -10.40 -18.56 11.64
N THR A 121 -11.20 -19.55 11.28
CA THR A 121 -10.76 -20.95 11.37
C THR A 121 -9.62 -21.24 10.39
N LEU A 122 -8.85 -22.33 10.64
CA LEU A 122 -7.81 -22.78 9.71
C LEU A 122 -8.37 -23.04 8.29
N LYS A 123 -9.60 -23.56 8.20
CA LYS A 123 -10.27 -23.82 6.92
C LYS A 123 -10.59 -22.53 6.17
N GLU A 124 -11.11 -21.52 6.86
CA GLU A 124 -11.42 -20.22 6.26
C GLU A 124 -10.15 -19.51 5.81
N MET A 125 -9.10 -19.49 6.64
CA MET A 125 -7.82 -18.90 6.24
C MET A 125 -7.24 -19.58 4.99
N ASN A 126 -7.27 -20.91 4.93
CA ASN A 126 -6.85 -21.65 3.74
C ASN A 126 -7.71 -21.33 2.51
N LYS A 127 -9.03 -21.13 2.70
CA LYS A 127 -9.94 -20.72 1.62
C LYS A 127 -9.62 -19.31 1.12
N LEU A 128 -9.31 -18.37 2.02
CA LEU A 128 -8.89 -17.01 1.66
C LEU A 128 -7.58 -17.04 0.86
N ILE A 129 -6.57 -17.76 1.34
CA ILE A 129 -5.29 -17.94 0.63
C ILE A 129 -5.49 -18.61 -0.75
N ALA A 130 -6.44 -19.54 -0.85
CA ALA A 130 -6.77 -20.16 -2.13
C ALA A 130 -7.45 -19.17 -3.09
N GLN A 131 -8.30 -18.26 -2.60
CA GLN A 131 -8.92 -17.21 -3.41
C GLN A 131 -7.89 -16.23 -3.97
N THR A 132 -6.86 -15.86 -3.20
CA THR A 132 -5.81 -14.94 -3.67
C THR A 132 -4.89 -15.54 -4.72
N LYS A 133 -4.90 -16.86 -4.90
CA LYS A 133 -4.08 -17.58 -5.89
C LYS A 133 -4.81 -17.89 -7.20
N LYS A 134 -6.11 -17.59 -7.29
CA LYS A 134 -6.86 -17.80 -8.52
C LYS A 134 -6.43 -16.73 -9.56
N PRO A 135 -6.15 -17.14 -10.80
CA PRO A 135 -5.71 -16.24 -11.86
C PRO A 135 -6.80 -15.25 -12.27
#